data_AF-A0A964HA95-F1
#
_entry.id   AF-A0A964HA95-F1
#
_cell.length_a   1.000
_cell.length_b   1.000
_cell.length_c   1.000
_cell.angle_alpha   90.00
_cell.angle_beta   90.00
_cell.angle_gamma   90.00
#
_symmetry.space_group_name_H-M   'P 1'
#
loop_
_entity.id
_entity.type
_entity.pdbx_description
1 polymer ?
#
loop_
_entity_poly.entity_id
_entity_poly.type
_entity_poly.pdbx_seq_one_letter_code
_entity_poly.pdbx_strand_id
1 'polypeptide(L)'
;MNSRRLTLALSVLVLALILVHDAVLGLLTAGLFREKYNQDAFGYARMSARPVADAYERYYRSGYYKFRELIGDVMAMNPDLERLALIDVSGAVLFDSREFAEGPAAVPAPPLPPQLLAAVKDLSPTCRIAEGPDGRSVLDIIVPYVEEWGRHRYSVRYQIRYRSWGDVRSEFWTRLAAAGLISFLLGAALATLLARRLRNGRPRAAAEGDAQP
;
A
#
# COMPACT_ATOMS: atom_id res chain seq x y z
N MET A 1 17.21 6.86 -47.40
CA MET A 1 16.87 6.08 -46.18
C MET A 1 15.54 5.38 -46.40
N ASN A 2 15.48 4.04 -46.31
CA ASN A 2 14.26 3.27 -46.61
C ASN A 2 13.16 3.61 -45.61
N SER A 3 11.94 3.92 -46.08
CA SER A 3 10.80 4.31 -45.24
C SER A 3 10.51 3.31 -44.11
N ARG A 4 10.76 2.02 -44.35
CA ARG A 4 10.65 0.95 -43.33
C ARG A 4 11.62 1.14 -42.15
N ARG A 5 12.86 1.56 -42.41
CA ARG A 5 13.86 1.82 -41.35
C ARG A 5 13.47 3.03 -40.51
N LEU A 6 12.91 4.07 -41.14
CA LEU A 6 12.41 5.25 -40.45
C LEU A 6 11.21 4.91 -39.54
N THR A 7 10.21 4.18 -40.05
CA THR A 7 9.05 3.77 -39.25
C THR A 7 9.46 2.90 -38.06
N LEU A 8 10.39 1.96 -38.26
CA LEU A 8 10.88 1.09 -37.20
C LEU A 8 11.66 1.87 -36.14
N ALA A 9 12.53 2.79 -36.56
CA ALA A 9 13.25 3.68 -35.64
C ALA A 9 12.29 4.56 -34.81
N LEU A 10 11.25 5.10 -35.44
CA LEU A 10 10.24 5.91 -34.75
C LEU A 10 9.43 5.07 -33.74
N SER A 11 8.99 3.87 -34.12
CA SER A 11 8.27 2.97 -33.21
C SER A 11 9.13 2.56 -32.02
N VAL A 12 10.41 2.25 -32.23
CA VAL A 12 11.35 1.94 -31.15
C VAL A 12 11.56 3.13 -30.22
N LEU A 13 11.70 4.34 -30.78
CA LEU A 13 11.83 5.56 -29.98
C LEU A 13 10.59 5.83 -29.12
N VAL A 14 9.39 5.66 -29.69
CA VAL A 14 8.12 5.81 -28.94
C VAL A 14 8.01 4.77 -27.84
N LEU A 15 8.35 3.50 -28.13
CA LEU A 15 8.36 2.45 -27.11
C LEU A 15 9.33 2.78 -25.96
N ALA A 16 10.55 3.21 -26.29
CA ALA A 16 11.54 3.60 -25.28
C ALA A 16 11.04 4.76 -24.43
N LEU A 17 10.40 5.77 -25.03
CA LEU A 17 9.84 6.91 -24.31
C LEU A 17 8.71 6.49 -23.35
N ILE A 18 7.81 5.59 -23.80
CA ILE A 18 6.73 5.04 -22.96
C ILE A 18 7.32 4.27 -21.77
N LEU A 19 8.27 3.38 -22.01
CA LEU A 19 8.89 2.59 -20.93
C LEU A 19 9.60 3.47 -19.89
N VAL A 20 10.30 4.52 -20.34
CA VAL A 20 10.94 5.49 -19.43
C VAL A 20 9.90 6.27 -18.65
N HIS A 21 8.83 6.73 -19.31
CA HIS A 21 7.75 7.46 -18.66
C HIS A 21 7.07 6.62 -17.58
N ASP A 22 6.69 5.37 -17.89
CA ASP A 22 6.05 4.45 -16.96
C ASP A 22 6.97 4.09 -15.79
N ALA A 23 8.26 3.89 -16.04
CA ALA A 23 9.25 3.63 -14.99
C ALA A 23 9.38 4.83 -14.04
N VAL A 24 9.48 6.05 -14.58
CA VAL A 24 9.55 7.28 -13.79
C VAL A 24 8.28 7.47 -12.97
N LEU A 25 7.10 7.31 -13.58
CA LEU A 25 5.83 7.43 -12.89
C LEU A 25 5.70 6.40 -11.76
N GLY A 26 6.08 5.14 -12.01
CA GLY A 26 6.05 4.09 -11.01
C GLY A 26 6.96 4.36 -9.82
N LEU A 27 8.18 4.87 -10.06
CA LEU A 27 9.12 5.25 -9.00
C LEU A 27 8.61 6.42 -8.16
N LEU A 28 8.06 7.45 -8.80
CA LEU A 28 7.52 8.62 -8.10
C LEU A 28 6.27 8.27 -7.27
N THR A 29 5.41 7.39 -7.77
CA THR A 29 4.13 7.06 -7.10
C THR A 29 4.30 6.01 -6.01
N ALA A 30 5.33 5.16 -6.08
CA ALA A 30 5.56 4.11 -5.08
C ALA A 30 5.72 4.66 -3.65
N GLY A 31 6.37 5.81 -3.49
CA GLY A 31 6.49 6.47 -2.18
C GLY A 31 5.15 6.99 -1.67
N LEU A 32 4.38 7.66 -2.55
CA LEU A 32 3.08 8.25 -2.21
C LEU A 32 2.06 7.20 -1.79
N PHE A 33 1.99 6.09 -2.51
CA PHE A 33 1.08 5.01 -2.12
C PHE A 33 1.49 4.42 -0.76
N ARG A 34 2.79 4.26 -0.49
CA ARG A 34 3.26 3.70 0.80
C ARG A 34 2.92 4.62 1.95
N GLU A 35 3.11 5.92 1.75
CA GLU A 35 2.75 6.93 2.72
C GLU A 35 1.24 6.95 2.97
N LYS A 36 0.44 6.93 1.90
CA LYS A 36 -1.03 6.82 2.01
C LYS A 36 -1.44 5.57 2.78
N TYR A 37 -0.83 4.42 2.49
CA TYR A 37 -1.10 3.18 3.21
C TYR A 37 -0.79 3.31 4.72
N ASN A 38 0.36 3.89 5.06
CA ASN A 38 0.73 4.12 6.46
C ASN A 38 -0.27 5.05 7.17
N GLN A 39 -0.73 6.10 6.48
CA GLN A 39 -1.73 7.04 7.00
C GLN A 39 -3.09 6.37 7.20
N ASP A 40 -3.54 5.55 6.25
CA ASP A 40 -4.80 4.82 6.34
C ASP A 40 -4.75 3.81 7.51
N ALA A 41 -3.64 3.06 7.66
CA ALA A 41 -3.42 2.15 8.77
C ALA A 41 -3.37 2.87 10.14
N PHE A 42 -2.72 4.03 10.19
CA PHE A 42 -2.68 4.86 11.39
C PHE A 42 -4.05 5.46 11.75
N GLY A 43 -4.81 5.90 10.75
CA GLY A 43 -6.19 6.37 10.91
C GLY A 43 -7.08 5.27 11.49
N TYR A 44 -7.00 4.06 10.93
CA TYR A 44 -7.69 2.88 11.44
C TYR A 44 -7.35 2.61 12.92
N ALA A 45 -6.06 2.59 13.28
CA ALA A 45 -5.62 2.35 14.66
C ALA A 45 -6.15 3.42 15.63
N ARG A 46 -6.14 4.70 15.23
CA ARG A 46 -6.67 5.80 16.04
C ARG A 46 -8.18 5.71 16.25
N MET A 47 -8.93 5.32 15.22
CA MET A 47 -10.39 5.20 15.30
C MET A 47 -10.84 3.98 16.09
N SER A 48 -10.08 2.89 16.05
CA SER A 48 -10.44 1.62 16.73
C SER A 48 -9.94 1.51 18.16
N ALA A 49 -8.94 2.30 18.58
CA ALA A 49 -8.34 2.17 19.92
C ALA A 49 -9.33 2.34 21.08
N ARG A 50 -10.23 3.33 20.98
CA ARG A 50 -11.26 3.56 22.00
C ARG A 50 -12.28 2.41 22.07
N PRO A 51 -12.93 2.00 20.96
CA PRO A 51 -13.79 0.82 20.95
C PRO A 51 -13.13 -0.45 21.51
N VAL A 52 -11.84 -0.68 21.21
CA VAL A 52 -11.07 -1.82 21.72
C VAL A 52 -10.90 -1.76 23.24
N ALA A 53 -10.46 -0.62 23.76
CA ALA A 53 -10.29 -0.44 25.21
C ALA A 53 -11.62 -0.53 25.96
N ASP A 54 -12.67 0.11 25.45
CA ASP A 54 -14.01 0.07 26.03
C ASP A 54 -14.58 -1.36 26.04
N ALA A 55 -14.34 -2.14 24.98
CA ALA A 55 -14.73 -3.55 24.91
C ALA A 55 -13.99 -4.39 25.94
N TYR A 56 -12.68 -4.15 26.13
CA TYR A 56 -11.89 -4.85 27.13
C TYR A 56 -12.42 -4.58 28.55
N GLU A 57 -12.62 -3.32 28.91
CA GLU A 57 -13.09 -2.95 30.25
C GLU A 57 -14.47 -3.55 30.56
N ARG A 58 -15.37 -3.56 29.58
CA ARG A 58 -16.76 -3.99 29.79
C ARG A 58 -16.94 -5.50 29.75
N TYR A 59 -16.21 -6.19 28.87
CA TYR A 59 -16.55 -7.57 28.51
C TYR A 59 -15.43 -8.59 28.73
N TYR A 60 -14.16 -8.20 28.89
CA TYR A 60 -13.06 -9.17 28.95
C TYR A 60 -13.23 -10.18 30.09
N ARG A 61 -13.62 -9.71 31.29
CA ARG A 61 -13.77 -10.57 32.49
C ARG A 61 -15.13 -11.25 32.62
N SER A 62 -16.21 -10.58 32.22
CA SER A 62 -17.60 -10.99 32.50
C SER A 62 -18.37 -11.48 31.27
N GLY A 63 -17.84 -11.26 30.06
CA GLY A 63 -18.53 -11.51 28.80
C GLY A 63 -17.57 -11.79 27.65
N TYR A 64 -16.59 -12.67 27.87
CA TYR A 64 -15.47 -12.92 26.95
C TYR A 64 -15.91 -13.24 25.52
N TYR A 65 -17.02 -13.96 25.34
CA TYR A 65 -17.55 -14.25 24.00
C TYR A 65 -17.91 -12.96 23.24
N LYS A 66 -18.55 -11.99 23.91
CA LYS A 66 -18.89 -10.70 23.32
C LYS A 66 -17.65 -9.86 23.05
N PHE A 67 -16.67 -9.91 23.95
CA PHE A 67 -15.37 -9.29 23.73
C PHE A 67 -14.70 -9.82 22.46
N ARG A 68 -14.62 -11.15 22.32
CA ARG A 68 -14.04 -11.81 21.14
C ARG A 68 -14.75 -11.41 19.85
N GLU A 69 -16.08 -11.35 19.86
CA GLU A 69 -16.88 -10.88 18.72
C GLU A 69 -16.49 -9.44 18.33
N LEU A 70 -16.52 -8.50 19.29
CA LEU A 70 -16.22 -7.08 19.03
C LEU A 70 -14.79 -6.86 18.53
N ILE A 71 -13.80 -7.53 19.12
CA ILE A 71 -12.42 -7.44 18.64
C ILE A 71 -12.28 -8.13 17.28
N GLY A 72 -12.95 -9.26 17.06
CA GLY A 72 -13.00 -9.93 15.77
C GLY A 72 -13.52 -9.00 14.66
N ASP A 73 -14.60 -8.27 14.94
CA ASP A 73 -15.16 -7.27 14.02
C ASP A 73 -14.17 -6.13 13.75
N VAL A 74 -13.53 -5.60 14.80
CA VAL A 74 -12.47 -4.58 14.65
C VAL A 74 -11.34 -5.10 13.78
N MET A 75 -10.88 -6.32 14.00
CA MET A 75 -9.80 -6.92 13.21
C MET A 75 -10.23 -7.18 11.76
N ALA A 76 -11.49 -7.57 11.52
CA ALA A 76 -12.02 -7.80 10.18
C ALA A 76 -12.10 -6.52 9.33
N MET A 77 -12.16 -5.33 9.95
CA MET A 77 -12.13 -4.05 9.23
C MET A 77 -10.79 -3.77 8.54
N ASN A 78 -9.70 -4.42 8.98
CA ASN A 78 -8.39 -4.27 8.35
C ASN A 78 -7.76 -5.66 8.11
N PRO A 79 -7.79 -6.19 6.87
CA PRO A 79 -7.30 -7.54 6.56
C PRO A 79 -5.77 -7.68 6.74
N ASP A 80 -5.06 -6.55 6.81
CA ASP A 80 -3.63 -6.50 7.03
C ASP A 80 -3.25 -6.50 8.51
N LEU A 81 -4.21 -6.32 9.43
CA LEU A 81 -3.97 -6.39 10.86
C LEU A 81 -3.65 -7.84 11.25
N GLU A 82 -2.42 -8.05 11.69
CA GLU A 82 -1.94 -9.36 12.12
C GLU A 82 -2.16 -9.58 13.62
N ARG A 83 -1.88 -8.57 14.42
CA ARG A 83 -1.95 -8.66 15.88
C ARG A 83 -2.46 -7.38 16.48
N LEU A 84 -3.35 -7.53 17.45
CA LEU A 84 -3.86 -6.47 18.30
C LEU A 84 -3.54 -6.85 19.74
N ALA A 85 -2.95 -5.93 20.50
CA ALA A 85 -2.67 -6.14 21.91
C ALA A 85 -3.05 -4.92 22.74
N LEU A 86 -3.56 -5.15 23.94
CA LEU A 86 -3.76 -4.11 24.94
C LEU A 86 -2.65 -4.19 25.97
N ILE A 87 -1.97 -3.07 26.20
CA ILE A 87 -0.78 -3.00 27.05
C ILE A 87 -1.00 -1.93 28.10
N ASP A 88 -0.78 -2.24 29.37
CA ASP A 88 -0.81 -1.26 30.45
C ASP A 88 0.48 -0.40 30.47
N VAL A 89 0.42 0.81 31.03
CA VAL A 89 1.57 1.72 31.15
C VAL A 89 2.80 1.14 31.88
N SER A 90 2.64 0.11 32.70
CA SER A 90 3.71 -0.66 33.34
C SER A 90 4.45 -1.57 32.35
N GLY A 91 3.81 -1.88 31.22
CA GLY A 91 4.27 -2.77 30.18
C GLY A 91 3.67 -4.17 30.21
N ALA A 92 2.70 -4.44 31.10
CA ALA A 92 2.01 -5.71 31.10
C ALA A 92 1.05 -5.81 29.90
N VAL A 93 1.12 -6.93 29.18
CA VAL A 93 0.15 -7.27 28.13
C VAL A 93 -1.11 -7.77 28.81
N LEU A 94 -2.19 -6.99 28.73
CA LEU A 94 -3.49 -7.29 29.31
C LEU A 94 -4.34 -8.18 28.40
N PHE A 95 -4.14 -8.05 27.10
CA PHE A 95 -4.79 -8.84 26.08
C PHE A 95 -3.92 -8.92 24.83
N ASP A 96 -3.96 -10.07 24.16
CA ASP A 96 -3.38 -10.31 22.85
C ASP A 96 -4.37 -11.06 21.96
N SER A 97 -4.57 -10.61 20.72
CA SER A 97 -5.45 -11.27 19.76
C SER A 97 -5.03 -12.70 19.43
N ARG A 98 -3.78 -13.08 19.70
CA ARG A 98 -3.31 -14.48 19.62
C ARG A 98 -4.07 -15.41 20.56
N GLU A 99 -4.59 -14.89 21.67
CA GLU A 99 -5.41 -15.67 22.61
C GLU A 99 -6.65 -16.28 21.96
N PHE A 100 -7.10 -15.75 20.81
CA PHE A 100 -8.23 -16.32 20.08
C PHE A 100 -7.92 -17.67 19.44
N ALA A 101 -6.67 -17.93 19.09
CA ALA A 101 -6.21 -19.19 18.51
C ALA A 101 -5.52 -20.08 19.56
N GLU A 102 -4.71 -19.48 20.43
CA GLU A 102 -3.82 -20.18 21.36
C GLU A 102 -4.42 -20.31 22.77
N GLY A 103 -5.49 -19.58 23.07
CA GLY A 103 -6.01 -19.40 24.43
C GLY A 103 -5.21 -18.34 25.23
N PRO A 104 -5.69 -17.95 26.42
CA PRO A 104 -4.98 -16.99 27.28
C PRO A 104 -3.56 -17.48 27.59
N ALA A 105 -2.59 -16.56 27.56
CA ALA A 105 -1.21 -16.91 27.86
C ALA A 105 -1.09 -17.47 29.29
N ALA A 106 -0.60 -18.70 29.42
CA ALA A 106 -0.39 -19.35 30.73
C ALA A 106 0.79 -18.75 31.50
N VAL A 107 1.70 -18.06 30.81
CA VAL A 107 2.92 -17.45 31.37
C VAL A 107 2.91 -15.95 31.06
N PRO A 108 3.25 -15.08 32.04
CA PRO A 108 3.38 -13.65 31.79
C PRO A 108 4.36 -13.37 30.66
N ALA A 109 3.99 -12.46 29.74
CA ALA A 109 4.86 -12.05 28.66
C ALA A 109 6.17 -11.46 29.21
N PRO A 110 7.31 -11.66 28.52
CA PRO A 110 8.56 -11.02 28.90
C PRO A 110 8.41 -9.49 28.91
N PRO A 111 9.21 -8.78 29.73
CA PRO A 111 9.17 -7.32 29.79
C PRO A 111 9.36 -6.69 28.41
N LEU A 112 8.58 -5.65 28.11
CA LEU A 112 8.70 -4.95 26.84
C LEU A 112 10.08 -4.28 26.73
N PRO A 113 10.65 -4.22 25.51
CA PRO A 113 11.85 -3.43 25.26
C PRO A 113 11.66 -1.97 25.71
N PRO A 114 12.71 -1.28 26.21
CA PRO A 114 12.60 0.08 26.73
C PRO A 114 11.96 1.08 25.75
N GLN A 115 12.29 0.96 24.46
CA GLN A 115 11.75 1.82 23.39
C GLN A 115 10.25 1.60 23.13
N LEU A 116 9.75 0.39 23.42
CA LEU A 116 8.35 0.05 23.27
C LEU A 116 7.58 0.51 24.51
N LEU A 117 8.14 0.28 25.69
CA LEU A 117 7.60 0.77 26.95
C LEU A 117 7.47 2.30 26.97
N ALA A 118 8.46 3.02 26.43
CA ALA A 118 8.41 4.47 26.31
C ALA A 118 7.22 4.94 25.46
N ALA A 119 6.94 4.29 24.33
CA ALA A 119 5.80 4.65 23.48
C ALA A 119 4.45 4.19 24.03
N VAL A 120 4.43 3.10 24.82
CA VAL A 120 3.22 2.69 25.56
C VAL A 120 2.84 3.74 26.60
N LYS A 121 3.82 4.41 27.21
CA LYS A 121 3.63 5.48 28.21
C LYS A 121 3.39 6.87 27.59
N ASP A 122 3.63 7.04 26.31
CA ASP A 122 3.43 8.31 25.62
C ASP A 122 1.93 8.58 25.44
N LEU A 123 1.55 9.86 25.53
CA LEU A 123 0.19 10.34 25.24
C LEU A 123 -0.01 10.61 23.74
N SER A 124 1.07 10.61 22.97
CA SER A 124 1.02 10.72 21.52
C SER A 124 1.02 9.33 20.87
N PRO A 125 0.14 9.07 19.88
CA PRO A 125 0.21 7.84 19.11
C PRO A 125 1.56 7.75 18.38
N THR A 126 2.18 6.58 18.46
CA THR A 126 3.46 6.29 17.79
C THR A 126 3.24 5.36 16.61
N CYS A 127 3.94 5.59 15.51
CA CYS A 127 3.95 4.72 14.34
C CYS A 127 5.39 4.43 13.96
N ARG A 128 5.78 3.15 13.87
CA ARG A 128 7.14 2.73 13.52
C ARG A 128 7.15 1.49 12.65
N ILE A 129 8.24 1.28 11.93
CA ILE A 129 8.50 -0.01 11.28
C ILE A 129 9.22 -0.88 12.29
N ALA A 130 8.70 -2.07 12.53
CA ALA A 130 9.30 -3.09 13.39
C ALA A 130 9.49 -4.40 12.62
N GLU A 131 10.30 -5.29 13.16
CA GLU A 131 10.31 -6.69 12.70
C GLU A 131 9.16 -7.45 13.36
N GLY A 132 8.36 -8.09 12.53
CA GLY A 132 7.32 -9.01 12.97
C GLY A 132 7.92 -10.34 13.43
N PRO A 133 7.08 -11.25 13.95
CA PRO A 133 7.51 -12.55 14.47
C PRO A 133 8.22 -13.42 13.43
N ASP A 134 7.86 -13.26 12.16
CA ASP A 134 8.43 -14.01 11.03
C ASP A 134 9.68 -13.34 10.42
N GLY A 135 10.25 -12.31 11.08
CA GLY A 135 11.36 -11.52 10.55
C GLY A 135 10.98 -10.58 9.40
N ARG A 136 9.69 -10.44 9.08
CA ARG A 136 9.19 -9.52 8.05
C ARG A 136 8.86 -8.17 8.66
N SER A 137 9.09 -7.08 7.92
CA SER A 137 8.73 -5.74 8.39
C SER A 137 7.21 -5.59 8.56
N VAL A 138 6.80 -5.09 9.72
CA VAL A 138 5.42 -4.75 10.06
C VAL A 138 5.35 -3.28 10.47
N LEU A 139 4.19 -2.67 10.22
CA LEU A 139 3.87 -1.37 10.77
C LEU A 139 3.35 -1.56 12.20
N ASP A 140 4.12 -1.08 13.17
CA ASP A 140 3.82 -1.17 14.60
C ASP A 140 3.30 0.17 15.10
N ILE A 141 2.02 0.20 15.45
CA ILE A 141 1.29 1.42 15.83
C ILE A 141 0.84 1.27 17.26
N ILE A 142 1.16 2.26 18.10
CA ILE A 142 0.73 2.31 19.49
C ILE A 142 -0.14 3.53 19.65
N VAL A 143 -1.37 3.32 20.11
CA VAL A 143 -2.36 4.38 20.33
C VAL A 143 -2.72 4.39 21.82
N PRO A 144 -2.42 5.48 22.55
CA PRO A 144 -2.80 5.60 23.94
C PRO A 144 -4.31 5.74 24.07
N TYR A 145 -4.88 5.02 25.04
CA TYR A 145 -6.26 5.19 25.47
C TYR A 145 -6.31 6.16 26.64
N VAL A 146 -6.87 7.35 26.38
CA VAL A 146 -7.09 8.38 27.38
C VAL A 146 -8.57 8.41 27.72
N GLU A 147 -8.88 8.11 28.97
CA GLU A 147 -10.24 8.18 29.51
C GLU A 147 -10.78 9.62 29.49
N GLU A 148 -12.09 9.79 29.68
CA GLU A 148 -12.75 11.11 29.68
C GLU A 148 -12.18 12.05 30.75
N TRP A 149 -11.66 11.51 31.85
CA TRP A 149 -11.02 12.24 32.94
C TRP A 149 -9.54 12.55 32.70
N GLY A 150 -9.01 12.26 31.50
CA GLY A 150 -7.61 12.48 31.14
C GLY A 150 -6.65 11.39 31.63
N ARG A 151 -7.15 10.29 32.19
CA ARG A 151 -6.31 9.19 32.69
C ARG A 151 -5.88 8.27 31.56
N HIS A 152 -4.59 8.03 31.44
CA HIS A 152 -4.00 7.05 30.52
C HIS A 152 -3.58 5.80 31.29
N ARG A 153 -4.31 4.71 31.09
CA ARG A 153 -4.02 3.42 31.73
C ARG A 153 -3.45 2.37 30.78
N TYR A 154 -3.88 2.44 29.52
CA TYR A 154 -3.57 1.43 28.52
C TYR A 154 -3.23 2.08 27.19
N SER A 155 -2.48 1.36 26.39
CA SER A 155 -2.26 1.67 24.99
C SER A 155 -2.60 0.44 24.15
N VAL A 156 -3.26 0.67 23.02
CA VAL A 156 -3.55 -0.38 22.05
C VAL A 156 -2.42 -0.44 21.04
N ARG A 157 -1.84 -1.62 20.88
CA ARG A 157 -0.79 -1.91 19.91
C ARG A 157 -1.37 -2.67 18.73
N TYR A 158 -1.06 -2.20 17.53
CA TYR A 158 -1.45 -2.80 16.26
C TYR A 158 -0.19 -3.17 15.49
N GLN A 159 -0.12 -4.42 15.03
CA GLN A 159 0.91 -4.88 14.10
C GLN A 159 0.25 -5.17 12.75
N ILE A 160 0.52 -4.34 11.76
CA ILE A 160 -0.13 -4.38 10.44
C ILE A 160 0.91 -4.77 9.38
N ARG A 161 0.58 -5.76 8.53
CA ARG A 161 1.45 -6.25 7.45
C ARG A 161 1.13 -5.56 6.14
N TYR A 162 2.15 -5.29 5.33
CA TYR A 162 2.00 -4.79 3.96
C TYR A 162 1.52 -5.87 2.96
N ARG A 163 0.48 -6.68 3.26
CA ARG A 163 -0.02 -7.69 2.31
C ARG A 163 -0.80 -7.02 1.18
N SER A 164 -1.86 -6.28 1.49
CA SER A 164 -2.66 -5.58 0.46
C SER A 164 -1.85 -4.54 -0.32
N TRP A 165 -0.78 -4.00 0.27
CA TRP A 165 0.20 -3.15 -0.41
C TRP A 165 0.79 -3.81 -1.67
N GLY A 166 1.15 -5.09 -1.58
CA GLY A 166 1.67 -5.86 -2.70
C GLY A 166 0.66 -5.95 -3.84
N ASP A 167 -0.60 -6.18 -3.49
CA ASP A 167 -1.70 -6.33 -4.44
C ASP A 167 -2.00 -5.01 -5.14
N VAL A 168 -2.17 -3.90 -4.39
CA VAL A 168 -2.40 -2.55 -4.94
C VAL A 168 -1.26 -2.13 -5.87
N ARG A 169 -0.02 -2.40 -5.46
CA ARG A 169 1.17 -2.11 -6.28
C ARG A 169 1.17 -2.93 -7.57
N SER A 170 0.86 -4.23 -7.50
CA SER A 170 0.83 -5.10 -8.68
C SER A 170 -0.27 -4.69 -9.66
N GLU A 171 -1.44 -4.30 -9.15
CA GLU A 171 -2.56 -3.83 -9.96
C GLU A 171 -2.22 -2.50 -10.65
N PHE A 172 -1.59 -1.57 -9.94
CA PHE A 172 -1.10 -0.32 -10.52
C PHE A 172 -0.14 -0.58 -11.69
N TRP A 173 0.87 -1.44 -11.51
CA TRP A 173 1.81 -1.79 -12.58
C TRP A 173 1.14 -2.48 -13.76
N THR A 174 0.15 -3.33 -13.49
CA THR A 174 -0.62 -4.02 -14.55
C THR A 174 -1.42 -3.03 -15.38
N ARG A 175 -2.10 -2.08 -14.73
CA ARG A 175 -2.85 -1.01 -15.42
C ARG A 175 -1.92 -0.08 -16.21
N LEU A 176 -0.76 0.25 -15.64
CA LEU A 176 0.25 1.09 -16.30
C LEU A 176 0.80 0.40 -17.56
N ALA A 177 1.19 -0.88 -17.45
CA ALA A 177 1.67 -1.67 -18.57
C ALA A 177 0.60 -1.83 -19.67
N ALA A 178 -0.67 -2.03 -19.30
CA ALA A 178 -1.78 -2.10 -20.25
C ALA A 178 -1.97 -0.76 -21.00
N ALA A 179 -1.93 0.36 -20.28
CA ALA A 179 -2.02 1.69 -20.88
C ALA A 179 -0.83 1.98 -21.82
N GLY A 180 0.39 1.59 -21.42
CA GLY A 180 1.59 1.69 -22.24
C GLY A 180 1.49 0.86 -23.53
N LEU A 181 0.98 -0.37 -23.44
CA LEU A 181 0.75 -1.23 -24.60
C LEU A 181 -0.27 -0.63 -25.58
N ILE A 182 -1.40 -0.15 -25.08
CA ILE A 182 -2.43 0.51 -25.90
C ILE A 182 -1.85 1.74 -26.60
N SER A 183 -1.12 2.58 -25.87
CA SER A 183 -0.48 3.79 -26.41
C SER A 183 0.54 3.46 -27.49
N PHE A 184 1.34 2.41 -27.28
CA PHE A 184 2.30 1.94 -28.28
C PHE A 184 1.61 1.44 -29.55
N LEU A 185 0.56 0.62 -29.43
CA LEU A 185 -0.19 0.11 -30.58
C LEU A 185 -0.84 1.26 -31.38
N LEU A 186 -1.40 2.25 -30.69
CA LEU A 186 -1.99 3.44 -31.31
C LEU A 186 -0.92 4.25 -32.05
N GLY A 187 0.23 4.48 -31.42
CA GLY A 187 1.37 5.18 -32.02
C GLY A 187 1.92 4.48 -33.26
N ALA A 188 2.05 3.15 -33.22
CA ALA A 188 2.46 2.34 -34.36
C ALA A 188 1.43 2.40 -35.50
N ALA A 189 0.14 2.30 -35.19
CA ALA A 189 -0.92 2.45 -36.18
C ALA A 189 -0.88 3.83 -36.86
N LEU A 190 -0.74 4.92 -36.09
CA LEU A 190 -0.63 6.27 -36.63
C LEU A 190 0.61 6.44 -37.53
N ALA A 191 1.76 5.93 -37.09
CA ALA A 191 3.00 5.99 -37.86
C ALA A 191 2.87 5.27 -39.21
N THR A 192 2.20 4.12 -39.25
CA THR A 192 1.95 3.40 -40.50
C THR A 192 0.96 4.13 -41.42
N LEU A 193 -0.10 4.73 -40.88
CA LEU A 193 -1.06 5.53 -41.66
C LEU A 193 -0.39 6.77 -42.29
N LEU A 194 0.41 7.51 -41.51
CA LEU A 194 1.16 8.66 -41.98
C LEU A 194 2.17 8.27 -43.08
N ALA A 195 2.90 7.16 -42.87
CA ALA A 195 3.83 6.65 -43.87
C ALA A 195 3.13 6.26 -45.19
N ARG A 196 1.92 5.68 -45.12
CA ARG A 196 1.09 5.39 -46.31
C ARG A 196 0.64 6.67 -47.01
N ARG A 197 0.17 7.67 -46.25
CA ARG A 197 -0.34 8.94 -46.81
C ARG A 197 0.76 9.73 -47.53
N LEU A 198 1.95 9.83 -46.93
CA LEU A 198 3.12 10.49 -47.54
C LEU A 198 3.61 9.76 -48.80
N ARG A 199 3.49 8.44 -48.85
CA ARG A 199 3.86 7.66 -50.04
C ARG A 199 2.86 7.88 -51.19
N ASN A 200 1.56 7.95 -50.90
CA ASN A 200 0.51 8.12 -51.90
C ASN A 200 0.36 9.58 -52.39
N GLY A 201 0.80 10.55 -51.60
CA GLY A 201 0.69 11.98 -51.92
C GLY A 201 1.84 12.59 -52.74
N ARG A 202 2.82 11.82 -53.22
CA ARG A 202 3.86 12.33 -54.13
C ARG A 202 3.28 12.46 -55.54
N PRO A 203 3.11 13.69 -56.09
CA PRO A 203 2.71 13.85 -57.49
C PRO A 203 3.81 13.30 -58.41
N ARG A 204 3.37 12.60 -59.46
CA ARG A 204 4.18 12.11 -60.58
C ARG A 204 4.65 13.35 -61.38
N ALA A 205 5.71 14.01 -60.94
CA ALA A 205 6.36 15.06 -61.73
C ALA A 205 7.57 14.44 -62.44
N ALA A 206 7.68 14.71 -63.75
CA ALA A 206 8.73 14.32 -64.70
C ALA A 206 8.52 13.00 -65.48
N ALA A 207 7.55 13.03 -66.39
CA ALA A 207 7.60 12.48 -67.75
C ALA A 207 6.41 13.15 -68.46
N GLU A 208 6.51 14.04 -69.44
CA GLU A 208 7.44 14.16 -70.55
C GLU A 208 7.87 15.63 -70.71
N GLY A 209 9.18 15.86 -70.73
CA GLY A 209 9.79 17.01 -71.37
C GLY A 209 10.75 16.45 -72.40
N ASP A 210 10.23 16.11 -73.58
CA ASP A 210 11.00 15.98 -74.82
C ASP A 210 10.03 15.72 -75.98
N ALA A 211 9.65 16.81 -76.65
CA ALA A 211 9.36 16.83 -78.09
C ALA A 211 9.04 18.27 -78.50
N GLN A 212 10.07 19.03 -78.83
CA GLN A 212 10.07 20.05 -79.88
C GLN A 212 11.51 20.23 -80.37
N PRO A 213 11.76 20.69 -81.61
CA PRO A 213 10.82 21.35 -82.53
C PRO A 213 10.32 20.49 -83.69
#